data_AF-A0A662UMG0-F1
#
_entry.id   AF-A0A662UMG0-F1
#
_cell.length_a   1.000
_cell.length_b   1.000
_cell.length_c   1.000
_cell.angle_alpha   90.00
_cell.angle_beta   90.00
_cell.angle_gamma   90.00
#
_symmetry.space_group_name_H-M   'P 1'
#
loop_
_entity.id
_entity.type
_entity.pdbx_description
1 polymer ?
#
loop_
_entity_poly.entity_id
_entity_poly.type
_entity_poly.pdbx_seq_one_letter_code
_entity_poly.pdbx_strand_id
1 'polypeptide(L)'
;ELYRSIAEEHNWGYSTTEVGTPRLIARTSSGDVVVELYENFMDIHVPEEILARAKSVKLGGVKFRVLHPEQYFVLKARQGVDLDKLSRYAQLLKRIDQKLIRESINCYPRDEQELIAERLRSIGLRI
;
A
#
# COMPACT_ATOMS: atom_id res chain seq x y z
N GLU A 1 16.62 -7.05 15.36
CA GLU A 1 16.37 -8.04 16.44
C GLU A 1 14.89 -8.17 16.78
N LEU A 2 14.18 -7.08 17.10
CA LEU A 2 12.75 -7.09 17.46
C LEU A 2 11.85 -8.02 16.61
N TYR A 3 11.82 -7.85 15.29
CA TYR A 3 10.91 -8.63 14.42
C TYR A 3 11.26 -10.12 14.35
N ARG A 4 12.54 -10.47 14.55
CA ARG A 4 12.96 -11.88 14.62
C ARG A 4 12.44 -12.51 15.90
N SER A 5 12.56 -11.81 17.04
CA SER A 5 12.03 -12.29 18.32
C SER A 5 10.51 -12.47 18.30
N ILE A 6 9.77 -11.53 17.70
CA ILE A 6 8.31 -11.66 17.49
C ILE A 6 8.00 -12.91 16.66
N ALA A 7 8.77 -13.16 15.60
CA ALA A 7 8.55 -14.34 14.76
C ALA A 7 8.78 -15.65 15.54
N GLU A 8 9.86 -15.70 16.33
CA GLU A 8 10.19 -16.87 17.16
C GLU A 8 9.12 -17.13 18.23
N GLU A 9 8.67 -16.09 18.95
CA GLU A 9 7.64 -16.18 19.99
C GLU A 9 6.32 -16.76 19.46
N HIS A 10 5.94 -16.39 18.22
CA HIS A 10 4.70 -16.83 17.60
C HIS A 10 4.85 -18.02 16.64
N ASN A 11 6.03 -18.65 16.57
CA ASN A 11 6.35 -19.72 15.60
C ASN A 11 6.01 -19.33 14.14
N TRP A 12 6.31 -18.08 13.80
CA TRP A 12 6.19 -17.50 12.46
C TRP A 12 7.52 -17.59 11.70
N GLY A 13 7.46 -17.45 10.37
CA GLY A 13 8.66 -17.31 9.55
C GLY A 13 9.20 -15.89 9.58
N TYR A 14 10.52 -15.74 9.53
CA TYR A 14 11.21 -14.46 9.35
C TYR A 14 12.07 -14.51 8.08
N SER A 15 11.97 -13.49 7.24
CA SER A 15 12.86 -13.25 6.10
C SER A 15 13.04 -11.74 5.88
N THR A 16 13.63 -11.36 4.75
CA THR A 16 13.67 -9.97 4.28
C THR A 16 12.89 -9.80 2.98
N THR A 17 12.44 -8.58 2.71
CA THR A 17 11.93 -8.14 1.41
C THR A 17 13.10 -7.97 0.43
N GLU A 18 12.79 -7.70 -0.85
CA GLU A 18 13.79 -7.42 -1.88
C GLU A 18 14.66 -6.19 -1.57
N VAL A 19 14.12 -5.24 -0.79
CA VAL A 19 14.82 -4.01 -0.36
C VAL A 19 15.46 -4.16 1.03
N GLY A 20 15.56 -5.39 1.54
CA GLY A 20 16.25 -5.69 2.80
C GLY A 20 15.47 -5.38 4.08
N THR A 21 14.22 -4.92 3.98
CA THR A 21 13.38 -4.67 5.16
C THR A 21 12.76 -5.97 5.70
N PRO A 22 12.31 -6.00 6.96
CA PRO A 22 11.75 -7.22 7.57
C PRO A 22 10.49 -7.74 6.86
N ARG A 23 10.41 -9.06 6.72
CA ARG A 23 9.22 -9.79 6.25
C ARG A 23 8.88 -10.90 7.23
N LEU A 24 7.62 -10.93 7.68
CA LEU A 24 7.08 -11.96 8.56
C LEU A 24 6.14 -12.87 7.78
N ILE A 25 6.14 -14.15 8.12
CA ILE A 25 5.22 -15.16 7.58
C ILE A 25 4.40 -15.68 8.75
N ALA A 26 3.27 -15.01 8.99
CA ALA A 26 2.37 -15.30 10.09
C ALA A 26 1.54 -16.55 9.77
N ARG A 27 1.76 -17.61 10.53
CA ARG A 27 1.01 -18.86 10.38
C ARG A 27 -0.34 -18.73 11.08
N THR A 28 -1.42 -18.86 10.33
CA THR A 28 -2.79 -18.81 10.86
C THR A 28 -3.52 -20.13 10.61
N SER A 29 -4.67 -20.34 11.25
CA SER A 29 -5.52 -21.51 10.99
C SER A 29 -6.03 -21.58 9.54
N SER A 30 -6.04 -20.45 8.83
CA SER A 30 -6.49 -20.35 7.42
C SER A 30 -5.32 -20.37 6.42
N GLY A 31 -4.10 -20.60 6.89
CA GLY A 31 -2.87 -20.58 6.08
C GLY A 31 -1.91 -19.45 6.47
N ASP A 32 -0.88 -19.28 5.65
CA ASP A 32 0.19 -18.31 5.89
C ASP A 32 -0.17 -16.92 5.37
N VAL A 33 0.01 -15.91 6.21
CA VAL A 33 -0.16 -14.49 5.88
C VAL A 33 1.21 -13.83 5.85
N VAL A 34 1.57 -13.27 4.70
CA VAL A 34 2.83 -12.51 4.56
C VAL A 34 2.61 -11.07 5.00
N VAL A 35 3.45 -10.59 5.91
CA VAL A 35 3.47 -9.21 6.40
C VAL A 35 4.83 -8.60 6.10
N GLU A 36 4.86 -7.64 5.19
CA GLU A 36 6.08 -6.92 4.80
C GLU A 36 6.09 -5.56 5.50
N LEU A 37 7.20 -5.28 6.19
CA LEU A 37 7.39 -4.03 6.90
C LEU A 37 8.32 -3.17 6.07
N TYR A 38 7.83 -2.02 5.61
CA TYR A 38 8.61 -1.08 4.84
C TYR A 38 8.88 0.19 5.64
N GLU A 39 10.07 0.75 5.46
CA GLU A 39 10.37 2.10 5.90
C GLU A 39 9.91 3.10 4.84
N ASN A 40 9.47 4.28 5.28
CA ASN A 40 8.94 5.31 4.41
C ASN A 40 10.07 6.04 3.67
N PHE A 41 10.71 5.37 2.70
CA PHE A 41 11.94 5.83 2.06
C PHE A 41 11.96 5.51 0.56
N MET A 42 12.66 6.34 -0.22
CA MET A 42 12.89 6.19 -1.67
C MET A 42 11.58 5.95 -2.47
N ASP A 43 11.51 4.89 -3.27
CA ASP A 43 10.37 4.56 -4.13
C ASP A 43 9.13 4.10 -3.35
N ILE A 44 9.29 3.86 -2.04
CA ILE A 44 8.22 3.48 -1.11
C ILE A 44 7.73 4.72 -0.33
N HIS A 45 8.29 5.90 -0.59
CA HIS A 45 7.88 7.13 0.08
C HIS A 45 6.40 7.47 -0.15
N VAL A 46 5.68 7.60 0.95
CA VAL A 46 4.30 8.04 1.10
C VAL A 46 4.32 9.42 1.78
N PRO A 47 3.89 10.48 1.07
CA PRO A 47 3.74 11.81 1.64
C PRO A 47 2.89 11.84 2.92
N GLU A 48 3.26 12.69 3.87
CA GLU A 48 2.56 12.85 5.15
C GLU A 48 1.10 13.25 4.96
N GLU A 49 0.78 14.05 3.93
CA GLU A 49 -0.59 14.43 3.60
C GLU A 49 -1.44 13.23 3.19
N ILE A 50 -0.86 12.19 2.59
CA ILE A 50 -1.54 10.94 2.29
C ILE A 50 -1.77 10.14 3.60
N LEU A 51 -0.74 10.04 4.46
CA LEU A 51 -0.83 9.35 5.75
C LEU A 51 -1.84 10.00 6.71
N ALA A 52 -1.91 11.33 6.72
CA ALA A 52 -2.84 12.12 7.53
C ALA A 52 -4.31 11.81 7.20
N ARG A 53 -4.59 11.49 5.93
CA ARG A 53 -5.93 11.11 5.43
C ARG A 53 -6.26 9.63 5.60
N ALA A 54 -5.34 8.80 6.08
CA ALA A 54 -5.63 7.39 6.35
C ALA A 54 -6.86 7.24 7.27
N LYS A 55 -7.73 6.27 7.00
CA LYS A 55 -8.89 6.02 7.86
C LYS A 55 -8.48 5.15 9.04
N SER A 56 -9.15 5.34 10.18
CA SER A 56 -8.98 4.43 11.31
C SER A 56 -9.99 3.28 11.22
N VAL A 57 -9.50 2.06 11.37
CA VAL A 57 -10.30 0.84 11.40
C VAL A 57 -10.04 0.11 12.71
N LYS A 58 -11.08 -0.54 13.24
CA LYS A 58 -10.98 -1.40 14.41
C LYS A 58 -11.28 -2.84 13.99
N LEU A 59 -10.35 -3.76 14.20
CA LEU A 59 -10.57 -5.20 14.05
C LEU A 59 -10.07 -5.89 15.31
N GLY A 60 -10.87 -6.83 15.83
CA GLY A 60 -10.48 -7.62 17.01
C GLY A 60 -10.11 -6.76 18.24
N GLY A 61 -10.74 -5.59 18.41
CA GLY A 61 -10.42 -4.69 19.51
C GLY A 61 -9.24 -3.73 19.26
N VAL A 62 -8.38 -4.03 18.28
CA VAL A 62 -7.21 -3.23 17.93
C VAL A 62 -7.57 -2.16 16.91
N LYS A 63 -7.14 -0.92 17.17
CA LYS A 63 -7.32 0.23 16.28
C LYS A 63 -6.05 0.44 15.45
N PHE A 64 -6.19 0.52 14.14
CA PHE A 64 -5.08 0.77 13.21
C PHE A 64 -5.49 1.78 12.14
N ARG A 65 -4.49 2.31 11.43
CA ARG A 65 -4.65 3.27 10.33
C ARG A 65 -4.44 2.53 9.02
N VAL A 66 -5.33 2.75 8.06
CA VAL A 66 -5.25 2.15 6.72
C VAL A 66 -5.46 3.22 5.67
N LEU A 67 -4.66 3.17 4.61
CA LEU A 67 -4.83 4.01 3.44
C LEU A 67 -6.13 3.65 2.71
N HIS A 68 -6.68 4.63 2.02
CA HIS A 68 -7.79 4.43 1.11
C HIS A 68 -7.34 3.63 -0.13
N PRO A 69 -8.21 2.80 -0.73
CA PRO A 69 -7.89 2.13 -1.99
C PRO A 69 -7.42 3.10 -3.09
N GLU A 70 -8.01 4.30 -3.15
CA GLU A 70 -7.61 5.39 -4.04
C GLU A 70 -6.15 5.81 -3.85
N GLN A 71 -5.73 5.96 -2.60
CA GLN A 71 -4.35 6.30 -2.26
C GLN A 71 -3.42 5.17 -2.63
N TYR A 72 -3.82 3.92 -2.38
CA TYR A 72 -3.05 2.73 -2.78
C TYR A 72 -2.82 2.67 -4.30
N PHE A 73 -3.83 3.01 -5.11
CA PHE A 73 -3.65 3.10 -6.57
C PHE A 73 -2.58 4.11 -6.94
N VAL A 74 -2.62 5.31 -6.35
CA VAL A 74 -1.64 6.37 -6.62
C VAL A 74 -0.22 5.91 -6.25
N LEU A 75 -0.04 5.26 -5.09
CA LEU A 75 1.26 4.73 -4.65
C LEU A 75 1.82 3.69 -5.64
N LYS A 76 0.98 2.75 -6.08
CA LYS A 76 1.41 1.69 -7.00
C LYS A 76 1.61 2.19 -8.43
N ALA A 77 0.79 3.14 -8.88
CA ALA A 77 0.98 3.81 -10.17
C ALA A 77 2.29 4.60 -10.20
N ARG A 78 2.67 5.29 -9.12
CA ARG A 78 3.98 5.95 -9.00
C ARG A 78 5.14 4.97 -9.17
N GLN A 79 5.08 3.82 -8.49
CA GLN A 79 6.09 2.75 -8.60
C GLN A 79 6.11 2.09 -9.98
N GLY A 80 4.98 2.08 -10.70
CA GLY A 80 4.86 1.39 -12.00
C GLY A 80 4.82 -0.12 -11.87
N VAL A 81 4.51 -0.64 -10.69
CA VAL A 81 4.50 -2.08 -10.36
C VAL A 81 3.07 -2.59 -10.29
N ASP A 82 2.85 -3.84 -10.73
CA ASP A 82 1.58 -4.56 -10.61
C ASP A 82 0.37 -3.87 -11.28
N LEU A 83 0.55 -3.14 -12.39
CA LEU A 83 -0.54 -2.41 -13.05
C LEU A 83 -1.73 -3.30 -13.44
N ASP A 84 -1.48 -4.53 -13.91
CA ASP A 84 -2.55 -5.49 -14.24
C ASP A 84 -3.39 -5.87 -13.00
N LYS A 85 -2.74 -6.01 -11.85
CA LYS A 85 -3.40 -6.26 -10.56
C LYS A 85 -4.21 -5.06 -10.12
N LEU A 86 -3.70 -3.84 -10.31
CA LEU A 86 -4.45 -2.62 -10.02
C LEU A 86 -5.69 -2.50 -10.91
N SER A 87 -5.59 -2.82 -12.20
CA SER A 87 -6.73 -2.84 -13.12
C SER A 87 -7.84 -3.78 -12.62
N ARG A 88 -7.47 -5.00 -12.19
CA ARG A 88 -8.42 -5.93 -11.56
C ARG A 88 -9.04 -5.37 -10.29
N TYR A 89 -8.26 -4.72 -9.44
CA TYR A 89 -8.78 -4.10 -8.21
C TYR A 89 -9.72 -2.92 -8.50
N ALA A 90 -9.40 -2.09 -9.49
CA ALA A 90 -10.26 -1.00 -9.93
C ALA A 90 -11.63 -1.51 -10.39
N GLN A 91 -11.67 -2.64 -11.11
CA GLN A 91 -12.93 -3.28 -11.54
C GLN A 91 -13.75 -3.85 -10.38
N LEU A 92 -13.12 -4.29 -9.30
CA LEU A 92 -13.80 -4.82 -8.11
C LEU A 92 -14.40 -3.71 -7.23
N LEU A 93 -13.88 -2.48 -7.32
CA LEU A 93 -14.38 -1.36 -6.55
C LEU A 93 -15.65 -0.78 -7.20
N LYS A 94 -16.76 -0.86 -6.47
CA LYS A 94 -18.06 -0.30 -6.93
C LYS A 94 -18.05 1.22 -7.08
N ARG A 95 -17.22 1.92 -6.28
CA ARG A 95 -17.10 3.38 -6.27
C ARG A 95 -15.66 3.75 -5.99
N ILE A 96 -15.17 4.73 -6.75
CA ILE A 96 -13.81 5.28 -6.62
C ILE A 96 -13.93 6.78 -6.43
N ASP A 97 -13.30 7.32 -5.39
CA ASP A 97 -13.24 8.75 -5.13
C ASP A 97 -12.16 9.42 -6.00
N GLN A 98 -12.55 9.93 -7.17
CA GLN A 98 -11.65 10.64 -8.06
C GLN A 98 -11.03 11.90 -7.44
N LYS A 99 -11.73 12.55 -6.50
CA LYS A 99 -11.20 13.72 -5.82
C LYS A 99 -10.01 13.30 -4.95
N LEU A 100 -10.15 12.23 -4.17
CA LEU A 100 -9.06 11.71 -3.35
C LEU A 100 -7.86 11.24 -4.19
N ILE A 101 -8.10 10.65 -5.37
CA ILE A 101 -7.03 10.32 -6.31
C ILE A 101 -6.26 11.58 -6.71
N ARG A 102 -6.95 12.61 -7.22
CA ARG A 102 -6.30 13.86 -7.66
C ARG A 102 -5.55 14.54 -6.53
N GLU A 103 -6.15 14.62 -5.35
CA GLU A 103 -5.50 15.18 -4.16
C GLU A 103 -4.27 14.39 -3.71
N SER A 104 -4.22 13.08 -3.97
CA SER A 104 -3.07 12.24 -3.64
C SER A 104 -1.96 12.35 -4.69
N ILE A 105 -2.32 12.49 -5.99
CA ILE A 105 -1.36 12.79 -7.05
C ILE A 105 -0.66 14.13 -6.76
N ASN A 106 -1.41 15.14 -6.34
CA ASN A 106 -0.90 16.47 -6.04
C ASN A 106 0.10 16.53 -4.86
N CYS A 107 0.23 15.45 -4.08
CA CYS A 107 1.23 15.35 -3.02
C CYS A 107 2.64 14.99 -3.55
N TYR A 108 2.77 14.69 -4.84
CA TYR A 108 4.04 14.34 -5.47
C TYR A 108 4.62 15.50 -6.31
N PRO A 109 5.93 15.48 -6.60
CA PRO A 109 6.57 16.44 -7.50
C PRO A 109 5.87 16.54 -8.86
N ARG A 110 5.79 17.75 -9.43
CA ARG A 110 5.01 18.03 -10.66
C ARG A 110 5.42 17.17 -11.85
N ASP A 111 6.70 16.85 -11.96
CA ASP A 111 7.29 16.00 -12.98
C ASP A 111 6.88 14.52 -12.86
N GLU A 112 6.47 14.06 -11.68
CA GLU A 112 5.92 12.71 -11.48
C GLU A 112 4.39 12.63 -11.70
N GLN A 113 3.67 13.74 -11.53
CA GLN A 113 2.21 13.75 -11.49
C GLN A 113 1.56 13.22 -12.78
N GLU A 114 2.07 13.63 -13.95
CA GLU A 114 1.51 13.19 -15.23
C GLU A 114 1.75 11.70 -15.46
N LEU A 115 2.94 11.20 -15.12
CA LEU A 115 3.27 9.77 -15.21
C LEU A 115 2.34 8.92 -14.34
N ILE A 116 2.06 9.38 -13.11
CA ILE A 116 1.11 8.72 -12.21
C ILE A 116 -0.28 8.72 -12.85
N ALA A 117 -0.75 9.85 -13.36
CA ALA A 117 -2.07 9.98 -13.98
C ALA A 117 -2.22 9.08 -15.21
N GLU A 118 -1.21 9.01 -16.09
CA GLU A 118 -1.20 8.14 -17.27
C GLU A 118 -1.33 6.66 -16.90
N ARG A 119 -0.57 6.21 -15.91
CA ARG A 119 -0.63 4.81 -15.43
C ARG A 119 -1.96 4.50 -14.77
N LEU A 120 -2.56 5.45 -14.07
CA LEU A 120 -3.89 5.25 -13.51
C LEU A 120 -4.97 5.21 -14.60
N ARG A 121 -4.82 5.99 -15.68
CA ARG A 121 -5.70 5.90 -16.86
C ARG A 121 -5.55 4.56 -17.58
N SER A 122 -4.34 4.02 -17.69
CA SER A 122 -4.10 2.72 -18.35
C SER A 122 -4.75 1.55 -17.62
N ILE A 123 -4.95 1.64 -16.31
CA ILE A 123 -5.68 0.64 -15.51
C ILE A 123 -7.21 0.86 -15.49
N GLY A 124 -7.73 1.79 -16.31
CA GLY A 124 -9.16 2.01 -16.50
C GLY A 124 -9.80 3.07 -15.60
N LEU A 125 -9.01 3.83 -14.83
CA LEU A 125 -9.53 4.95 -14.04
C LEU A 125 -9.75 6.18 -14.92
N ARG A 126 -10.88 6.86 -14.75
CA ARG A 126 -11.18 8.12 -15.45
C ARG A 126 -10.75 9.28 -14.57
N ILE A 127 -9.60 9.89 -14.84
CA ILE A 127 -9.01 10.91 -13.98
C ILE A 127 -8.48 12.08 -14.78
#